data_AF-A0AAW2JM97-F1
#
_entry.id   AF-A0AAW2JM97-F1
#
_cell.length_a   1.000
_cell.length_b   1.000
_cell.length_c   1.000
_cell.angle_alpha   90.00
_cell.angle_beta   90.00
_cell.angle_gamma   90.00
#
_symmetry.space_group_name_H-M   'P 1'
#
loop_
_entity.id
_entity.type
_entity.pdbx_description
1 polymer ?
#
loop_
_entity_poly.entity_id
_entity_poly.type
_entity_poly.pdbx_seq_one_letter_code
_entity_poly.pdbx_strand_id
1 'polypeptide(L)' 'MTQGVKSVDEYYKEMEIAMIRANVEEDQEATMARFLSGLNREIANIVELQHYVELQDMVHTTMKVERQLKRKGSNQRNYT' A
#
# COMPACT_ATOMS: atom_id res chain seq x y z
N MET A 1 10.08 -5.64 4.13
CA MET A 1 9.11 -5.03 5.07
C MET A 1 7.73 -5.37 4.57
N THR A 2 6.76 -5.51 5.48
CA THR A 2 5.35 -5.72 5.12
C THR A 2 4.48 -4.76 5.92
N GLN A 3 3.31 -4.43 5.38
CA GLN A 3 2.34 -3.53 6.00
C GLN A 3 1.87 -4.09 7.36
N GLY A 4 1.59 -5.39 7.44
CA GLY A 4 1.12 -6.03 8.67
C GLY A 4 -0.16 -5.38 9.20
N VAL A 5 -0.12 -4.89 10.45
CA VAL A 5 -1.24 -4.19 11.11
C VAL A 5 -1.18 -2.67 10.91
N LYS A 6 -0.15 -2.15 10.25
CA LYS A 6 0.06 -0.71 10.04
C LYS A 6 -0.90 -0.19 8.97
N SER A 7 -1.20 1.09 9.05
CA SER A 7 -1.84 1.78 7.93
C SER A 7 -0.93 1.79 6.70
N VAL A 8 -1.53 1.97 5.52
CA VAL A 8 -0.76 2.11 4.27
C VAL A 8 0.20 3.30 4.33
N ASP A 9 -0.20 4.39 4.99
CA ASP A 9 0.62 5.60 5.17
C ASP A 9 1.86 5.34 6.05
N GLU A 10 1.67 4.67 7.19
CA GLU A 10 2.78 4.28 8.08
C GLU A 10 3.75 3.33 7.37
N TYR A 11 3.22 2.33 6.67
CA TYR A 11 4.03 1.38 5.90
C TYR A 11 4.85 2.08 4.82
N TYR A 12 4.24 2.98 4.04
CA TYR A 12 4.91 3.73 2.99
C TYR A 12 6.04 4.62 3.55
N LYS A 13 5.77 5.37 4.64
CA LYS A 13 6.79 6.20 5.30
C LYS A 13 7.97 5.39 5.82
N GLU A 14 7.72 4.23 6.41
CA GLU A 14 8.80 3.34 6.85
C GLU A 14 9.62 2.81 5.68
N MET A 15 8.97 2.47 4.56
CA MET A 15 9.66 2.05 3.35
C MET A 15 10.57 3.16 2.81
N GLU A 16 10.09 4.40 2.73
CA GLU A 16 10.89 5.56 2.31
C GLU A 16 12.11 5.76 3.22
N ILE A 17 11.91 5.73 4.54
CA ILE A 17 13.01 5.87 5.52
C ILE A 17 14.04 4.75 5.36
N ALA A 18 13.58 3.51 5.17
CA ALA A 18 14.47 2.37 5.03
C ALA A 18 15.28 2.44 3.72
N MET A 19 14.67 2.86 2.62
CA MET A 19 15.36 3.08 1.34
C MET A 19 16.46 4.14 1.47
N ILE A 20 16.14 5.26 2.12
CA ILE A 20 17.12 6.33 2.38
C ILE A 20 18.29 5.80 3.23
N ARG A 21 18.01 5.06 4.30
CA ARG A 21 19.05 4.51 5.21
C ARG A 21 19.93 3.48 4.54
N ALA A 22 19.36 2.68 3.64
CA ALA A 22 20.10 1.67 2.90
C ALA A 22 20.85 2.26 1.67
N ASN A 23 20.66 3.54 1.37
CA ASN A 23 21.19 4.22 0.19
C ASN A 23 20.86 3.45 -1.11
N VAL A 24 19.62 2.95 -1.18
CA VAL A 24 19.13 2.16 -2.31
C VAL A 24 18.55 3.10 -3.36
N GLU A 25 19.16 3.09 -4.54
CA GLU A 25 18.58 3.68 -5.74
C GLU A 25 17.92 2.58 -6.57
N GLU A 26 16.63 2.74 -6.82
CA GLU A 26 15.85 1.82 -7.62
C GLU A 26 15.12 2.55 -8.71
N ASP A 27 14.91 1.84 -9.81
CA ASP A 27 13.90 2.28 -10.75
C ASP A 27 12.53 2.28 -10.09
N GLN A 28 11.64 3.04 -10.72
CA GLN A 28 10.33 3.28 -10.17
C GLN A 28 9.46 2.02 -10.17
N GLU A 29 9.62 1.15 -11.17
CA GLU A 29 8.87 -0.10 -11.31
C GLU A 29 9.26 -1.11 -10.22
N ALA A 30 10.54 -1.21 -9.88
CA ALA A 30 11.06 -2.01 -8.78
C ALA A 30 10.56 -1.47 -7.43
N THR A 31 10.53 -0.16 -7.27
CA THR A 31 9.99 0.47 -6.06
C THR A 31 8.49 0.17 -5.91
N MET A 32 7.72 0.25 -7.00
CA MET A 32 6.30 -0.11 -7.03
C MET A 32 6.08 -1.60 -6.74
N ALA A 33 6.86 -2.48 -7.35
CA ALA A 33 6.76 -3.93 -7.14
C ALA A 33 7.07 -4.28 -5.69
N ARG A 34 8.08 -3.63 -5.08
CA ARG A 34 8.37 -3.79 -3.66
C ARG A 34 7.21 -3.29 -2.80
N PHE A 35 6.72 -2.08 -3.06
CA PHE A 35 5.59 -1.52 -2.32
C PHE A 35 4.41 -2.50 -2.35
N LEU A 36 4.02 -2.95 -3.54
CA LEU A 36 2.95 -3.92 -3.77
C LEU A 36 3.16 -5.22 -2.99
N SER A 37 4.36 -5.79 -3.06
CA SER A 37 4.68 -7.07 -2.42
C SER A 37 4.53 -7.05 -0.89
N GLY A 38 4.71 -5.87 -0.29
CA GLY A 38 4.57 -5.72 1.16
C GLY A 38 3.17 -5.32 1.62
N LEU A 39 2.23 -5.03 0.72
CA LEU A 39 0.86 -4.66 1.09
C LEU A 39 0.09 -5.84 1.70
N ASN A 40 -0.96 -5.51 2.46
CA ASN A 40 -1.99 -6.47 2.81
C ASN A 40 -2.59 -7.08 1.53
N ARG A 41 -2.73 -8.40 1.50
CA ARG A 41 -3.17 -9.16 0.32
C ARG A 41 -4.50 -8.68 -0.26
N GLU A 42 -5.47 -8.32 0.57
CA GLU A 42 -6.77 -7.83 0.07
C GLU A 42 -6.62 -6.52 -0.70
N ILE A 43 -5.74 -5.62 -0.23
CA ILE A 43 -5.44 -4.36 -0.89
C ILE A 43 -4.61 -4.61 -2.15
N ALA A 44 -3.56 -5.45 -2.07
CA ALA A 44 -2.67 -5.80 -3.18
C ALA A 44 -3.45 -6.31 -4.39
N ASN A 45 -4.37 -7.26 -4.18
CA ASN A 45 -5.21 -7.82 -5.24
C ASN A 45 -6.07 -6.78 -5.96
N ILE A 46 -6.43 -5.67 -5.30
CA ILE A 46 -7.26 -4.62 -5.89
C ILE A 46 -6.40 -3.66 -6.72
N VAL A 47 -5.22 -3.32 -6.23
CA VAL A 47 -4.34 -2.34 -6.88
C VAL A 47 -3.49 -2.96 -7.99
N GLU A 48 -3.18 -4.26 -7.94
CA GLU A 48 -2.37 -4.96 -8.96
C GLU A 48 -3.01 -4.93 -10.36
N LEU A 49 -4.34 -4.77 -10.44
CA LEU A 49 -5.09 -4.77 -11.70
C LEU A 49 -5.08 -3.41 -12.40
N GLN A 50 -4.55 -2.37 -11.75
CA GLN A 50 -4.51 -1.03 -12.30
C GLN A 50 -3.13 -0.70 -12.85
N HIS A 51 -3.11 0.10 -13.91
CA HIS A 51 -1.87 0.61 -14.48
C HIS A 51 -1.46 1.91 -13.78
N TYR A 52 -0.27 1.94 -13.21
CA TYR A 52 0.31 3.12 -12.58
C TYR A 52 1.56 3.56 -13.33
N VAL A 53 1.62 4.85 -13.65
CA VAL A 53 2.84 5.47 -14.18
C VAL A 53 3.67 6.00 -13.03
N GLU A 54 3.06 6.57 -11.99
CA GLU A 54 3.72 7.17 -10.83
C GLU A 54 3.52 6.38 -9.52
N LEU A 55 4.58 6.23 -8.71
CA LEU A 55 4.49 5.54 -7.42
C LEU A 55 3.48 6.24 -6.50
N GLN A 56 3.44 7.57 -6.57
CA GLN A 56 2.50 8.39 -5.80
C GLN A 56 1.04 8.09 -6.14
N ASP A 57 0.72 7.83 -7.41
CA ASP A 57 -0.64 7.45 -7.82
C ASP A 57 -1.04 6.10 -7.24
N MET A 58 -0.11 5.14 -7.24
CA MET A 58 -0.31 3.82 -6.64
C MET A 58 -0.55 3.94 -5.14
N VAL A 59 0.28 4.71 -4.43
CA VAL A 59 0.16 4.95 -2.98
C VAL A 59 -1.18 5.61 -2.64
N HIS A 60 -1.58 6.64 -3.38
CA HIS A 60 -2.86 7.33 -3.18
C HIS A 60 -4.05 6.38 -3.37
N THR A 61 -4.02 5.57 -4.43
CA THR A 61 -5.08 4.60 -4.71
C THR A 61 -5.15 3.53 -3.64
N THR A 62 -4.00 3.04 -3.19
CA THR A 62 -3.87 2.06 -2.10
C THR A 62 -4.48 2.59 -0.80
N MET A 63 -4.20 3.84 -0.43
CA MET A 63 -4.83 4.50 0.73
C MET A 63 -6.35 4.62 0.58
N LYS A 64 -6.84 4.93 -0.62
CA LYS A 64 -8.28 5.02 -0.89
C LYS A 64 -8.96 3.66 -0.72
N VAL A 65 -8.35 2.59 -1.22
CA VAL A 65 -8.82 1.20 -1.05
C VAL A 65 -8.87 0.83 0.43
N GLU A 66 -7.79 1.10 1.18
CA GLU A 66 -7.75 0.81 2.62
C GLU A 66 -8.91 1.48 3.38
N ARG A 67 -9.18 2.77 3.10
CA ARG A 67 -10.31 3.49 3.71
C ARG A 67 -11.66 2.87 3.33
N GLN A 68 -11.83 2.43 2.09
CA GLN A 68 -13.08 1.79 1.65
C GLN A 68 -13.31 0.43 2.34
N LEU A 69 -12.26 -0.38 2.50
CA LEU A 69 -12.35 -1.66 3.21
C LEU A 69 -12.70 -1.46 4.69
N LYS A 70 -12.07 -0.49 5.36
CA LYS A 70 -12.39 -0.12 6.76
C LYS A 70 -13.87 0.28 6.90
N ARG A 71 -14.44 1.04 5.96
CA ARG A 71 -15.87 1.43 5.94
C ARG A 71 -16.81 0.25 5.68
N LYS A 72 -16.45 -0.69 4.80
CA LYS A 72 -17.25 -1.89 4.54
C LYS A 72 -17.28 -2.83 5.76
N GLY A 73 -16.13 -3.05 6.39
CA GLY A 73 -16.04 -3.87 7.60
C GLY A 73 -16.83 -3.31 8.78
N SER A 74 -16.88 -1.98 8.95
CA SER A 74 -17.75 -1.36 9.96
C SER A 74 -19.24 -1.54 9.65
N ASN A 75 -19.63 -1.50 8.37
CA ASN A 75 -21.03 -1.71 7.99
C ASN A 75 -21.50 -3.15 8.23
N GLN A 76 -20.63 -4.16 8.03
CA GLN A 76 -20.97 -5.56 8.31
C GLN A 76 -21.13 -5.84 9.81
N ARG A 77 -20.37 -5.16 10.68
CA ARG A 77 -20.49 -5.27 12.14
C ARG A 77 -21.77 -4.66 12.70
N ASN A 78 -22.42 -3.74 11.97
CA ASN A 78 -23.68 -3.12 12.41
C ASN A 78 -24.93 -4.00 12.15
N TYR A 79 -24.77 -5.15 11.47
CA TYR A 79 -25.85 -6.11 11.20
C TYR A 79 -25.67 -7.45 11.94
N THR A 80 -24.75 -7.51 12.91
CA THR A 80 -24.56 -8.65 13.83
C THR A 80 -24.72 -8.15 15.26
#